data_AF-A0AA37QL85-F1
#
_entry.id   AF-A0AA37QL85-F1
#
_cell.length_a   1.000
_cell.length_b   1.000
_cell.length_c   1.000
_cell.angle_alpha   90.00
_cell.angle_beta   90.00
_cell.angle_gamma   90.00
#
_symmetry.space_group_name_H-M   'P 1'
#
loop_
_entity.id
_entity.type
_entity.pdbx_description
1 polymer ?
#
loop_
_entity_poly.entity_id
_entity_poly.type
_entity_poly.pdbx_seq_one_letter_code
_entity_poly.pdbx_strand_id
1 'polypeptide(L)'
;MALRRRSVLEQACVVLGTASLAVSPHVIASPVVSYAAAGPSARDTVAAHETRRAALLQRAEPCQYLAPGGYSKPGFDEFYELQNAGYAKPVPLTKAVSDFNVLARCSAIGRRQPPLTVTEVVAALRAWRCDAEPSVAPRQTCEQMREIARTGTVPVGGLLVEIGGVSDYRGYSVDAWEVHLKLGLDRDRRDTKGAADHSRLIRLAYIRSMPSDARAPKRAQ
;
A
#
# COMPACT_ATOMS: atom_id res chain seq x y z
N MET A 1 30.92 -11.59 38.48
CA MET A 1 31.16 -12.74 37.58
C MET A 1 31.21 -12.25 36.15
N ALA A 2 32.40 -12.07 35.60
CA ALA A 2 32.64 -11.53 34.26
C ALA A 2 33.06 -12.68 33.33
N LEU A 3 32.27 -12.96 32.30
CA LEU A 3 32.60 -13.94 31.27
C LEU A 3 32.96 -13.19 29.97
N ARG A 4 34.26 -12.93 29.84
CA ARG A 4 34.92 -12.62 28.56
C ARG A 4 34.92 -13.88 27.70
N ARG A 5 34.50 -13.78 26.43
CA ARG A 5 34.93 -14.71 25.38
C ARG A 5 35.56 -13.93 24.22
N ARG A 6 36.88 -14.09 24.08
CA ARG A 6 37.69 -13.85 22.87
C ARG A 6 37.34 -14.96 21.86
N SER A 7 37.05 -14.65 20.59
CA SER A 7 37.96 -14.40 19.46
C SER A 7 38.35 -15.67 18.69
N VAL A 8 38.60 -15.46 17.38
CA VAL A 8 39.38 -16.26 16.41
C VAL A 8 38.58 -17.22 15.50
N LEU A 9 38.53 -16.87 14.20
CA LEU A 9 38.98 -17.63 13.01
C LEU A 9 38.33 -16.98 11.77
N GLU A 10 39.01 -16.12 11.01
CA GLU A 10 39.98 -16.42 9.93
C GLU A 10 39.44 -17.22 8.73
N GLN A 11 39.65 -16.60 7.56
CA GLN A 11 39.88 -17.18 6.22
C GLN A 11 38.73 -17.86 5.46
N ALA A 12 38.33 -17.24 4.35
CA ALA A 12 38.76 -17.69 3.01
C ALA A 12 38.27 -16.72 1.92
N CYS A 13 39.22 -16.04 1.26
CA CYS A 13 39.03 -15.44 -0.05
C CYS A 13 38.91 -16.55 -1.10
N VAL A 14 37.89 -16.48 -1.96
CA VAL A 14 37.93 -17.14 -3.28
C VAL A 14 37.57 -16.09 -4.33
N VAL A 15 38.59 -15.72 -5.10
CA VAL A 15 38.51 -14.91 -6.31
C VAL A 15 38.45 -15.87 -7.49
N LEU A 16 37.31 -15.92 -8.18
CA LEU A 16 37.11 -16.49 -9.52
C LEU A 16 35.93 -15.69 -10.12
N GLY A 17 35.90 -15.18 -11.32
CA GLY A 17 36.77 -15.16 -12.49
C GLY A 17 35.93 -14.45 -13.55
N THR A 18 36.44 -13.39 -14.16
CA THR A 18 35.70 -12.57 -15.12
C THR A 18 35.60 -13.27 -16.47
N ALA A 19 34.40 -13.66 -16.88
CA ALA A 19 34.09 -14.01 -18.27
C ALA A 19 33.31 -12.85 -18.90
N SER A 20 34.01 -12.07 -19.73
CA SER A 20 33.43 -11.03 -20.57
C SER A 20 32.98 -11.66 -21.89
N LEU A 21 31.68 -11.81 -22.08
CA LEU A 21 31.09 -12.19 -23.37
C LEU A 21 30.58 -10.93 -24.05
N ALA A 22 31.27 -10.54 -25.11
CA ALA A 22 30.82 -9.51 -26.04
C ALA A 22 29.63 -10.06 -26.84
N VAL A 23 28.46 -9.45 -26.67
CA VAL A 23 27.26 -9.72 -27.49
C VAL A 23 27.03 -8.51 -28.40
N SER A 24 27.03 -8.79 -29.70
CA SER A 24 26.80 -7.83 -30.79
C SER A 24 25.40 -7.19 -30.71
N PRO A 25 25.26 -5.87 -30.94
CA PRO A 25 23.95 -5.25 -31.07
C PRO A 25 23.38 -5.45 -32.48
N HIS A 26 22.39 -6.34 -32.62
CA HIS A 26 21.49 -6.29 -33.77
C HIS A 26 20.43 -5.21 -33.54
N VAL A 27 20.58 -4.10 -34.26
CA VAL A 27 19.59 -3.03 -34.35
C VAL A 27 18.44 -3.50 -35.24
N ILE A 28 17.33 -3.90 -34.63
CA ILE A 28 16.06 -4.11 -35.35
C ILE A 28 15.24 -2.83 -35.21
N ALA A 29 15.18 -2.06 -36.30
CA ALA A 29 14.32 -0.91 -36.42
C ALA A 29 12.86 -1.36 -36.42
N SER A 30 12.12 -0.97 -35.37
CA SER A 30 10.66 -1.19 -35.30
C SER A 30 9.92 -0.06 -36.03
N PRO A 31 8.82 -0.36 -36.74
CA PRO A 31 8.01 0.66 -37.41
C PRO A 31 7.33 1.58 -36.39
N VAL A 32 7.45 2.89 -36.63
CA VAL A 32 6.75 3.93 -35.87
C VAL A 32 5.27 3.89 -36.27
N VAL A 33 4.43 3.28 -35.42
CA VAL A 33 2.97 3.37 -35.54
C VAL A 33 2.54 4.68 -34.89
N SER A 34 2.16 5.64 -35.73
CA SER A 34 1.66 6.95 -35.32
C SER A 34 0.18 6.83 -34.96
N TYR A 35 -0.14 6.83 -33.67
CA TYR A 35 -1.52 6.95 -33.17
C TYR A 35 -1.88 8.43 -33.04
N ALA A 36 -2.80 8.90 -33.88
CA ALA A 36 -3.43 10.20 -33.72
C ALA A 36 -4.41 10.14 -32.52
N ALA A 37 -4.13 10.91 -31.47
CA ALA A 37 -5.05 11.12 -30.36
C ALA A 37 -5.55 12.57 -30.39
N ALA A 38 -6.86 12.75 -30.60
CA ALA A 38 -7.55 14.00 -30.32
C ALA A 38 -8.81 13.70 -29.51
N GLY A 39 -8.59 13.28 -28.26
CA GLY A 39 -9.57 13.41 -27.18
C GLY A 39 -9.18 14.61 -26.30
N PRO A 40 -10.10 15.12 -25.46
CA PRO A 40 -9.80 16.21 -24.54
C PRO A 40 -8.53 15.90 -23.74
N SER A 41 -7.65 16.90 -23.64
CA SER A 41 -6.34 16.81 -22.97
C SER A 41 -6.48 16.10 -21.62
N ALA A 42 -5.74 15.00 -21.43
CA ALA A 42 -5.71 14.24 -20.18
C ALA A 42 -5.32 15.10 -18.95
N ARG A 43 -4.83 16.32 -19.15
CA ARG A 43 -4.56 17.27 -18.05
C ARG A 43 -5.83 17.94 -17.53
N ASP A 44 -6.84 18.15 -18.37
CA ASP A 44 -8.08 18.83 -17.98
C ASP A 44 -9.00 17.91 -17.16
N THR A 45 -8.89 16.60 -17.35
CA THR A 45 -9.63 15.60 -16.56
C THR A 45 -9.04 15.41 -15.15
N VAL A 46 -7.72 15.41 -15.00
CA VAL A 46 -7.07 15.19 -13.69
C VAL A 46 -7.35 16.34 -12.71
N ALA A 47 -7.26 17.59 -13.16
CA ALA A 47 -7.53 18.75 -12.30
C ALA A 47 -9.02 18.83 -11.87
N ALA A 48 -9.94 18.48 -12.78
CA ALA A 48 -11.36 18.40 -12.48
C ALA A 48 -11.66 17.31 -11.45
N HIS A 49 -11.04 16.13 -11.57
CA HIS A 49 -11.16 15.04 -10.60
C HIS A 49 -10.60 15.43 -9.22
N GLU A 50 -9.43 16.08 -9.15
CA GLU A 50 -8.86 16.51 -7.88
C GLU A 50 -9.75 17.53 -7.14
N THR A 51 -10.35 18.47 -7.90
CA THR A 51 -11.26 19.48 -7.34
C THR A 51 -12.56 18.84 -6.83
N ARG A 52 -13.11 17.87 -7.58
CA ARG A 52 -14.32 17.12 -7.18
C ARG A 52 -14.07 16.28 -5.94
N ARG A 53 -12.92 15.61 -5.87
CA ARG A 53 -12.47 14.83 -4.71
C ARG A 53 -12.33 15.70 -3.47
N ALA A 54 -11.71 16.87 -3.59
CA ALA A 54 -11.58 17.81 -2.46
C ALA A 54 -12.96 18.25 -1.94
N ALA A 55 -13.92 18.50 -2.84
CA ALA A 55 -15.30 18.85 -2.47
C ALA A 55 -16.07 17.68 -1.83
N LEU A 56 -15.84 16.44 -2.28
CA LEU A 56 -16.44 15.24 -1.69
C LEU A 56 -15.92 14.97 -0.28
N LEU A 57 -14.62 15.15 -0.04
CA LEU A 57 -14.01 14.98 1.29
C LEU A 57 -14.48 16.03 2.31
N GLN A 58 -14.98 17.18 1.87
CA GLN A 58 -15.51 18.24 2.74
C GLN A 58 -16.99 18.07 3.12
N ARG A 59 -17.77 17.25 2.39
CA ARG A 59 -19.18 17.01 2.73
C ARG A 59 -19.27 15.94 3.83
N ALA A 60 -20.06 16.24 4.87
CA ALA A 60 -20.12 15.52 6.14
C ALA A 60 -20.66 14.06 6.10
N GLU A 61 -20.95 13.52 4.92
CA GLU A 61 -21.57 12.19 4.75
C GLU A 61 -20.72 11.24 3.86
N PRO A 62 -19.39 11.12 4.03
CA PRO A 62 -18.56 10.27 3.16
C PRO A 62 -18.95 8.78 3.22
N CYS A 63 -19.72 8.39 4.24
CA CYS A 63 -20.00 7.00 4.54
C CYS A 63 -21.29 6.47 3.92
N GLN A 64 -22.13 7.34 3.33
CA GLN A 64 -23.30 6.90 2.54
C GLN A 64 -22.92 6.21 1.22
N TYR A 65 -21.63 6.25 0.84
CA TYR A 65 -21.14 5.74 -0.43
C TYR A 65 -20.67 4.28 -0.40
N LEU A 66 -20.49 3.66 0.79
CA LEU A 66 -19.98 2.29 0.92
C LEU A 66 -21.07 1.23 1.15
N ALA A 67 -22.33 1.51 0.83
CA ALA A 67 -23.42 0.56 1.06
C ALA A 67 -23.23 -0.73 0.23
N PRO A 68 -23.39 -1.92 0.84
CA PRO A 68 -23.31 -3.18 0.11
C PRO A 68 -24.55 -3.36 -0.78
N GLY A 69 -24.36 -3.20 -2.10
CA GLY A 69 -25.35 -3.54 -3.12
C GLY A 69 -25.73 -2.36 -4.01
N GLY A 70 -25.21 -2.35 -5.24
CA GLY A 70 -25.69 -1.50 -6.33
C GLY A 70 -24.68 -0.42 -6.77
N TYR A 71 -24.36 -0.46 -8.06
CA TYR A 71 -23.26 0.24 -8.73
C TYR A 71 -23.45 1.77 -8.87
N SER A 72 -22.30 2.46 -8.94
CA SER A 72 -22.06 3.83 -9.43
C SER A 72 -22.88 4.96 -8.77
N LYS A 73 -22.48 5.38 -7.57
CA LYS A 73 -22.72 6.76 -7.13
C LYS A 73 -21.48 7.62 -7.43
N PRO A 74 -21.65 8.89 -7.87
CA PRO A 74 -20.52 9.80 -8.10
C PRO A 74 -19.63 9.89 -6.85
N GLY A 75 -18.35 9.54 -6.99
CA GLY A 75 -17.36 9.49 -5.90
C GLY A 75 -16.96 8.08 -5.44
N PHE A 76 -17.77 7.05 -5.71
CA PHE A 76 -17.38 5.66 -5.43
C PHE A 76 -16.25 5.19 -6.37
N ASP A 77 -16.33 5.59 -7.64
CA ASP A 77 -15.33 5.27 -8.66
C ASP A 77 -13.95 5.83 -8.27
N GLU A 78 -13.88 7.03 -7.69
CA GLU A 78 -12.61 7.64 -7.28
C GLU A 78 -11.92 6.86 -6.13
N PHE A 79 -12.69 6.33 -5.19
CA PHE A 79 -12.13 5.52 -4.11
C PHE A 79 -11.68 4.15 -4.61
N TYR A 80 -12.48 3.52 -5.47
CA TYR A 80 -12.13 2.27 -6.11
C TYR A 80 -10.87 2.44 -6.98
N GLU A 81 -10.80 3.49 -7.78
CA GLU A 81 -9.61 3.83 -8.57
C GLU A 81 -8.40 4.07 -7.67
N LEU A 82 -8.55 4.82 -6.58
CA LEU A 82 -7.46 5.03 -5.63
C LEU A 82 -6.97 3.71 -5.05
N GLN A 83 -7.87 2.82 -4.59
CA GLN A 83 -7.49 1.51 -4.07
C GLN A 83 -6.79 0.62 -5.11
N ASN A 84 -7.12 0.77 -6.39
CA ASN A 84 -6.56 -0.05 -7.46
C ASN A 84 -5.27 0.50 -8.04
N ALA A 85 -5.13 1.83 -8.14
CA ALA A 85 -4.05 2.51 -8.84
C ALA A 85 -3.15 3.38 -7.93
N GLY A 86 -3.54 3.60 -6.68
CA GLY A 86 -2.86 4.53 -5.77
C GLY A 86 -2.97 5.99 -6.22
N TYR A 87 -2.13 6.87 -5.67
CA TYR A 87 -2.09 8.27 -6.12
C TYR A 87 -1.50 8.39 -7.52
N ALA A 88 -2.14 9.16 -8.41
CA ALA A 88 -1.66 9.42 -9.77
C ALA A 88 -0.42 10.34 -9.84
N LYS A 89 -0.10 11.04 -8.75
CA LYS A 89 1.08 11.90 -8.61
C LYS A 89 1.65 11.77 -7.20
N PRO A 90 2.92 12.15 -6.96
CA PRO A 90 3.45 12.19 -5.60
C PRO A 90 2.62 13.13 -4.71
N VAL A 91 2.31 12.68 -3.49
CA VAL A 91 1.53 13.47 -2.53
C VAL A 91 2.24 13.59 -1.19
N PRO A 92 2.05 14.70 -0.45
CA PRO A 92 2.52 14.79 0.93
C PRO A 92 1.91 13.69 1.79
N LEU A 93 2.70 13.11 2.70
CA LEU A 93 2.27 12.08 3.64
C LEU A 93 1.17 12.58 4.57
N THR A 94 1.18 13.87 4.92
CA THR A 94 0.09 14.55 5.63
C THR A 94 -1.24 14.42 4.90
N LYS A 95 -1.25 14.62 3.59
CA LYS A 95 -2.43 14.43 2.74
C LYS A 95 -2.86 12.97 2.73
N ALA A 96 -1.92 12.04 2.54
CA ALA A 96 -2.23 10.61 2.48
C ALA A 96 -2.87 10.10 3.79
N VAL A 97 -2.35 10.55 4.94
CA VAL A 97 -2.92 10.25 6.27
C VAL A 97 -4.29 10.88 6.45
N SER A 98 -4.47 12.14 6.01
CA SER A 98 -5.77 12.81 6.05
C SER A 98 -6.82 12.06 5.24
N ASP A 99 -6.49 11.72 3.99
CA ASP A 99 -7.38 10.97 3.10
C ASP A 99 -7.74 9.61 3.72
N PHE A 100 -6.76 8.86 4.26
CA PHE A 100 -6.99 7.61 4.97
C PHE A 100 -7.95 7.79 6.16
N ASN A 101 -7.76 8.80 6.99
CA ASN A 101 -8.60 9.04 8.16
C ASN A 101 -10.04 9.40 7.80
N VAL A 102 -10.26 10.11 6.69
CA VAL A 102 -11.62 10.36 6.18
C VAL A 102 -12.28 9.04 5.77
N LEU A 103 -11.55 8.18 5.07
CA LEU A 103 -12.06 6.89 4.60
C LEU A 103 -12.32 5.90 5.75
N ALA A 104 -11.43 5.86 6.74
CA ALA A 104 -11.55 4.99 7.91
C ALA A 104 -12.83 5.26 8.72
N ARG A 105 -13.34 6.51 8.72
CA ARG A 105 -14.63 6.85 9.35
C ARG A 105 -15.83 6.12 8.74
N CYS A 106 -15.68 5.58 7.55
CA CYS A 106 -16.71 4.85 6.85
C CYS A 106 -16.58 3.33 6.98
N SER A 107 -15.47 2.85 7.52
CA SER A 107 -15.34 1.44 7.93
C SER A 107 -16.17 1.18 9.19
N ALA A 108 -16.85 0.03 9.23
CA ALA A 108 -17.57 -0.42 10.42
C ALA A 108 -16.65 -0.55 11.64
N ILE A 109 -15.41 -0.98 11.40
CA ILE A 109 -14.35 -1.16 12.38
C ILE A 109 -13.53 0.14 12.52
N GLY A 110 -13.00 0.67 11.42
CA GLY A 110 -12.06 1.79 11.41
C GLY A 110 -12.62 3.07 12.04
N ARG A 111 -13.94 3.31 11.96
CA ARG A 111 -14.57 4.51 12.52
C ARG A 111 -14.46 4.63 14.04
N ARG A 112 -14.24 3.51 14.73
CA ARG A 112 -14.09 3.46 16.20
C ARG A 112 -12.64 3.55 16.64
N GLN A 113 -11.71 3.55 15.69
CA GLN A 113 -10.29 3.52 15.98
C GLN A 113 -9.72 4.94 16.04
N PRO A 114 -8.65 5.17 16.82
CA PRO A 114 -7.97 6.47 16.83
C PRO A 114 -7.49 6.82 15.42
N PRO A 115 -7.58 8.11 15.01
CA PRO A 115 -7.00 8.55 13.75
C PRO A 115 -5.52 8.14 13.64
N LEU A 116 -5.11 7.77 12.43
CA LEU A 116 -3.71 7.56 12.12
C LEU A 116 -2.98 8.90 12.10
N THR A 117 -1.78 8.97 12.65
CA THR A 117 -0.94 10.17 12.62
C THR A 117 0.25 10.00 11.66
N VAL A 118 0.76 11.12 11.15
CA VAL A 118 1.97 11.12 10.31
C VAL A 118 3.17 10.55 11.09
N THR A 119 3.31 10.90 12.37
CA THR A 119 4.39 10.43 13.23
C THR A 119 4.39 8.91 13.35
N GLU A 120 3.23 8.28 13.49
CA GLU A 120 3.11 6.83 13.55
C GLU A 120 3.51 6.15 12.24
N VAL A 121 3.09 6.71 11.09
CA VAL A 121 3.51 6.17 9.79
C VAL A 121 5.03 6.26 9.65
N VAL A 122 5.63 7.41 9.94
CA VAL A 122 7.08 7.59 9.85
C VAL A 122 7.82 6.66 10.83
N ALA A 123 7.32 6.50 12.05
CA ALA A 123 7.91 5.60 13.04
C ALA A 123 7.86 4.14 12.57
N ALA A 124 6.71 3.68 12.05
CA ALA A 124 6.57 2.34 11.50
C ALA A 124 7.52 2.08 10.32
N LEU A 125 7.67 3.04 9.41
CA LEU A 125 8.58 2.92 8.27
C LEU A 125 10.05 2.92 8.70
N ARG A 126 10.44 3.72 9.71
CA ARG A 126 11.81 3.73 10.26
C ARG A 126 12.14 2.48 11.05
N ALA A 127 11.16 1.90 11.74
CA ALA A 127 11.32 0.65 12.47
C ALA A 127 11.47 -0.57 11.55
N TRP A 128 11.10 -0.43 10.27
CA TRP A 128 11.18 -1.54 9.33
C TRP A 128 12.63 -1.89 8.98
N ARG A 129 13.04 -3.11 9.35
CA ARG A 129 14.35 -3.68 9.06
C ARG A 129 14.29 -4.51 7.78
N CYS A 130 14.46 -3.84 6.64
CA CYS A 130 14.53 -4.48 5.33
C CYS A 130 15.51 -5.65 5.22
N ASP A 131 16.62 -5.56 5.96
CA ASP A 131 17.67 -6.57 5.91
C ASP A 131 17.32 -7.84 6.70
N ALA A 132 16.28 -7.78 7.56
CA ALA A 132 15.83 -8.92 8.34
C ALA A 132 14.92 -9.88 7.54
N GLU A 133 14.31 -9.40 6.44
CA GLU A 133 13.35 -10.17 5.64
C GLU A 133 13.57 -9.93 4.12
N PRO A 134 14.76 -10.28 3.58
CA PRO A 134 15.09 -10.00 2.18
C PRO A 134 14.22 -10.76 1.17
N SER A 135 13.53 -11.83 1.58
CA SER A 135 12.56 -12.56 0.76
C SER A 135 11.20 -11.85 0.64
N VAL A 136 10.91 -10.89 1.53
CA VAL A 136 9.56 -10.29 1.67
C VAL A 136 9.44 -9.01 0.84
N ALA A 137 10.52 -8.25 0.66
CA ALA A 137 10.50 -7.03 -0.15
C ALA A 137 11.77 -6.86 -0.99
N PRO A 138 11.65 -6.58 -2.30
CA PRO A 138 12.77 -6.14 -3.12
C PRO A 138 13.46 -4.92 -2.52
N ARG A 139 14.78 -4.84 -2.69
CA ARG A 139 15.60 -3.72 -2.22
C ARG A 139 15.04 -2.35 -2.63
N GLN A 140 14.49 -2.24 -3.85
CA GLN A 140 13.87 -1.01 -4.35
C GLN A 140 12.71 -0.55 -3.46
N THR A 141 11.82 -1.46 -3.04
CA THR A 141 10.68 -1.18 -2.16
C THR A 141 11.16 -0.64 -0.81
N CYS A 142 12.22 -1.25 -0.29
CA CYS A 142 12.88 -0.83 0.93
C CYS A 142 13.43 0.59 0.86
N GLU A 143 14.09 0.92 -0.24
CA GLU A 143 14.60 2.27 -0.50
C GLU A 143 13.45 3.27 -0.61
N GLN A 144 12.36 2.91 -1.30
CA GLN A 144 11.16 3.76 -1.40
C GLN A 144 10.51 4.04 -0.03
N MET A 145 10.32 3.02 0.81
CA MET A 145 9.73 3.22 2.15
C MET A 145 10.62 4.10 3.06
N ARG A 146 11.94 3.91 2.99
CA ARG A 146 12.90 4.79 3.69
C ARG A 146 12.83 6.23 3.17
N GLU A 147 12.66 6.39 1.85
CA GLU A 147 12.53 7.70 1.23
C GLU A 147 11.24 8.42 1.66
N ILE A 148 10.12 7.71 1.78
CA ILE A 148 8.87 8.25 2.33
C ILE A 148 9.08 8.73 3.76
N ALA A 149 9.75 7.94 4.61
CA ALA A 149 10.03 8.31 6.00
C ALA A 149 11.01 9.48 6.15
N ARG A 150 11.83 9.73 5.12
CA ARG A 150 12.80 10.84 5.06
C ARG A 150 12.16 12.12 4.54
N THR A 151 11.40 12.03 3.46
CA THR A 151 10.86 13.19 2.72
C THR A 151 9.43 13.54 3.12
N GLY A 152 8.71 12.63 3.75
CA GLY A 152 7.28 12.78 4.00
C GLY A 152 6.47 12.86 2.71
N THR A 153 6.93 12.25 1.61
CA THR A 153 6.23 12.24 0.32
C THR A 153 5.93 10.80 -0.09
N VAL A 154 4.65 10.51 -0.35
CA VAL A 154 4.19 9.23 -0.89
C VAL A 154 4.32 9.27 -2.42
N PRO A 155 4.99 8.29 -3.05
CA PRO A 155 5.18 8.28 -4.50
C PRO A 155 3.88 7.97 -5.26
N VAL A 156 3.94 8.08 -6.59
CA VAL A 156 2.91 7.56 -7.51
C VAL A 156 2.64 6.09 -7.20
N GLY A 157 1.38 5.68 -7.27
CA GLY A 157 0.97 4.31 -6.95
C GLY A 157 1.04 3.94 -5.47
N GLY A 158 1.42 4.88 -4.60
CA GLY A 158 1.37 4.68 -3.15
C GLY A 158 -0.02 4.89 -2.60
N LEU A 159 -0.39 4.18 -1.52
CA LEU A 159 -1.66 4.39 -0.81
C LEU A 159 -1.64 3.82 0.61
N LEU A 160 -2.22 4.54 1.57
CA LEU A 160 -2.61 3.98 2.87
C LEU A 160 -3.99 3.33 2.76
N VAL A 161 -4.07 2.05 3.11
CA VAL A 161 -5.31 1.28 3.08
C VAL A 161 -5.61 0.63 4.42
N GLU A 162 -6.89 0.49 4.71
CA GLU A 162 -7.35 -0.41 5.77
C GLU A 162 -7.47 -1.82 5.19
N ILE A 163 -6.83 -2.78 5.85
CA ILE A 163 -7.08 -4.21 5.67
C ILE A 163 -7.77 -4.67 6.96
N GLY A 164 -9.03 -4.27 7.10
CA GLY A 164 -9.89 -4.72 8.18
C GLY A 164 -10.40 -6.12 7.86
N GLY A 165 -10.43 -7.00 8.85
CA GLY A 165 -10.87 -8.36 8.63
C GLY A 165 -11.18 -9.09 9.91
N VAL A 166 -12.01 -10.11 9.76
CA VAL A 166 -12.14 -11.13 10.79
C VAL A 166 -11.28 -12.30 10.36
N SER A 167 -10.27 -12.61 11.15
CA SER A 167 -9.45 -13.80 10.94
C SER A 167 -9.89 -14.89 11.89
N ASP A 168 -10.06 -16.10 11.37
CA ASP A 168 -10.27 -17.28 12.21
C ASP A 168 -8.91 -17.87 12.55
N TYR A 169 -8.57 -17.91 13.84
CA TYR A 169 -7.31 -18.41 14.35
C TYR A 169 -7.55 -19.34 15.53
N ARG A 170 -7.21 -20.63 15.36
CA ARG A 170 -7.28 -21.66 16.40
C ARG A 170 -8.64 -21.75 17.13
N GLY A 171 -9.73 -21.66 16.38
CA GLY A 171 -11.09 -21.73 16.92
C GLY A 171 -11.63 -20.41 17.50
N TYR A 172 -10.92 -19.30 17.28
CA TYR A 172 -11.38 -17.96 17.61
C TYR A 172 -11.55 -17.11 16.36
N SER A 173 -12.61 -16.32 16.31
CA SER A 173 -12.80 -15.23 15.36
C SER A 173 -12.25 -13.94 15.97
N VAL A 174 -11.24 -13.36 15.33
CA VAL A 174 -10.55 -12.15 15.79
C VAL A 174 -10.85 -11.00 14.84
N ASP A 175 -11.54 -9.99 15.35
CA ASP A 175 -11.73 -8.72 14.65
C ASP A 175 -10.45 -7.90 14.82
N ALA A 176 -9.76 -7.63 13.70
CA ALA A 176 -8.57 -6.81 13.68
C ALA A 176 -8.73 -5.63 12.71
N TRP A 177 -8.10 -4.52 13.07
CA TRP A 177 -7.93 -3.37 12.20
C TRP A 177 -6.46 -3.23 11.83
N GLU A 178 -6.16 -3.50 10.56
CA GLU A 178 -4.82 -3.34 10.02
C GLU A 178 -4.77 -2.14 9.09
N VAL A 179 -3.72 -1.34 9.24
CA VAL A 179 -3.43 -0.25 8.34
C VAL A 179 -2.14 -0.58 7.62
N HIS A 180 -2.19 -0.56 6.30
CA HIS A 180 -1.05 -0.86 5.44
C HIS A 180 -0.71 0.31 4.54
N LEU A 181 0.58 0.53 4.31
CA LEU A 181 1.06 1.36 3.21
C LEU A 181 1.39 0.44 2.03
N LYS A 182 0.67 0.60 0.93
CA LYS A 182 0.88 -0.08 -0.34
C LYS A 182 1.69 0.79 -1.29
N LEU A 183 2.55 0.18 -2.09
CA LEU A 183 3.33 0.81 -3.16
C LEU A 183 3.21 0.04 -4.46
N GLY A 184 3.35 0.74 -5.58
CA GLY A 184 3.38 0.14 -6.92
C GLY A 184 2.00 -0.22 -7.48
N LEU A 185 0.93 0.38 -6.95
CA LEU A 185 -0.43 0.16 -7.44
C LEU A 185 -0.65 0.72 -8.86
N ASP A 186 0.21 1.64 -9.30
CA ASP A 186 0.21 2.24 -10.63
C ASP A 186 0.72 1.29 -11.73
N ARG A 187 1.31 0.15 -11.34
CA ARG A 187 1.83 -0.85 -12.29
C ARG A 187 0.68 -1.72 -12.80
N ASP A 188 0.79 -2.17 -14.06
CA ASP A 188 -0.20 -3.09 -14.63
C ASP A 188 -0.26 -4.38 -13.79
N ARG A 189 -1.44 -4.71 -13.25
CA ARG A 189 -1.67 -5.94 -12.49
C ARG A 189 -1.37 -7.21 -13.29
N ARG A 190 -1.39 -7.12 -14.63
CA ARG A 190 -1.05 -8.23 -15.53
C ARG A 190 0.46 -8.40 -15.69
N ASP A 191 1.27 -7.41 -15.29
CA ASP A 191 2.72 -7.53 -15.23
C ASP A 191 3.13 -8.35 -14.02
N THR A 192 3.01 -9.68 -14.14
CA THR A 192 3.41 -10.63 -13.10
C THR A 192 4.90 -10.60 -12.79
N LYS A 193 5.72 -9.92 -13.60
CA LYS A 193 7.16 -9.73 -13.33
C LYS A 193 7.46 -8.50 -12.48
N GLY A 194 6.52 -7.54 -12.38
CA GLY A 194 6.73 -6.26 -11.69
C GLY A 194 5.64 -5.84 -10.69
N ALA A 195 4.49 -6.52 -10.67
CA ALA A 195 3.30 -6.16 -9.89
C ALA A 195 3.22 -6.83 -8.51
N ALA A 196 4.32 -6.87 -7.77
CA ALA A 196 4.21 -7.13 -6.35
C ALA A 196 3.62 -5.87 -5.70
N ASP A 197 2.32 -5.90 -5.40
CA ASP A 197 1.70 -4.98 -4.45
C ASP A 197 2.48 -5.12 -3.13
N HIS A 198 3.40 -4.18 -2.92
CA HIS A 198 4.23 -4.20 -1.74
C HIS A 198 3.50 -3.47 -0.64
N SER A 199 2.97 -4.25 0.29
CA SER A 199 2.31 -3.73 1.48
C SER A 199 3.24 -3.77 2.68
N ARG A 200 3.16 -2.73 3.51
CA ARG A 200 3.77 -2.73 4.84
C ARG A 200 2.74 -2.38 5.90
N LEU A 201 2.65 -3.24 6.91
CA LEU A 201 1.86 -2.98 8.10
C LEU A 201 2.41 -1.74 8.84
N ILE A 202 1.54 -0.76 9.02
CA ILE A 202 1.78 0.47 9.77
C ILE A 202 1.23 0.35 11.18
N ARG A 203 0.00 -0.16 11.31
CA ARG A 203 -0.69 -0.31 12.59
C ARG A 203 -1.53 -1.58 12.58
N LEU A 204 -1.49 -2.31 13.67
CA LEU A 204 -2.37 -3.44 13.96
C LEU A 204 -3.06 -3.18 15.30
N ALA A 205 -4.39 -3.25 15.30
CA ALA A 205 -5.20 -3.17 16.51
C ALA A 205 -6.15 -4.37 16.60
N TYR A 206 -6.03 -5.14 17.67
CA TYR A 206 -6.98 -6.20 17.99
C TYR A 206 -8.18 -5.60 18.71
N ILE A 207 -9.38 -5.88 18.22
CA ILE A 207 -10.61 -5.23 18.70
C ILE A 207 -11.42 -6.18 19.55
N ARG A 208 -11.59 -7.42 19.07
CA ARG A 208 -12.41 -8.43 19.71
C ARG A 208 -11.87 -9.80 19.34
N SER A 209 -11.93 -10.72 20.29
CA SER A 209 -11.69 -12.15 20.08
C SER A 209 -12.84 -12.91 20.72
N MET A 210 -13.42 -13.85 19.98
CA MET A 210 -14.49 -14.72 20.48
C MET A 210 -14.37 -16.11 19.88
N PRO A 211 -14.82 -17.17 20.58
CA PRO A 211 -14.94 -18.50 20.00
C PRO A 211 -15.69 -18.44 18.66
N SER A 212 -15.19 -19.13 17.63
CA SER A 212 -15.75 -19.05 16.27
C SER A 212 -17.20 -19.53 16.20
N ASP A 213 -17.61 -20.46 17.06
CA ASP A 213 -18.98 -20.95 17.21
C ASP A 213 -19.94 -19.91 17.78
N ALA A 214 -19.46 -18.98 18.61
CA ALA A 214 -20.26 -17.90 19.16
C ALA A 214 -20.64 -16.82 18.13
N ARG A 215 -19.96 -16.78 16.97
CA ARG A 215 -20.20 -15.79 15.91
C ARG A 215 -21.27 -16.22 14.90
N ALA A 216 -21.55 -17.52 14.77
CA ALA A 216 -22.53 -18.00 13.79
C ALA A 216 -23.89 -17.37 14.10
N PRO A 217 -24.52 -16.61 13.16
CA PRO A 217 -25.88 -16.18 13.37
C PRO A 217 -26.70 -17.45 13.59
N LYS A 218 -27.39 -17.56 14.74
CA LYS A 218 -28.33 -18.64 14.97
C LYS A 218 -29.28 -18.62 13.77
N ARG A 219 -29.13 -19.57 12.84
CA ARG A 219 -30.11 -19.74 11.77
C ARG A 219 -31.42 -19.96 12.49
N ALA A 220 -32.37 -19.04 12.31
CA ALA A 220 -33.71 -19.24 12.81
C ALA A 220 -34.21 -20.56 12.22
N GLN A 221 -34.46 -21.54 13.09
CA GLN A 221 -35.13 -22.79 12.73
C GLN A 221 -36.63 -22.55 12.73
#